data_AF-A0A3E4Z774-F1
#
_entry.id   AF-A0A3E4Z774-F1
#
_cell.length_a   1.000
_cell.length_b   1.000
_cell.length_c   1.000
_cell.angle_alpha   90.00
_cell.angle_beta   90.00
_cell.angle_gamma   90.00
#
_symmetry.space_group_name_H-M   'P 1'
#
loop_
_entity.id
_entity.type
_entity.pdbx_description
1 polymer ?
#
loop_
_entity_poly.entity_id
_entity_poly.type
_entity_poly.pdbx_seq_one_letter_code
_entity_poly.pdbx_strand_id
1 'polypeptide(L)' 'MAKKEFKVGETFQCGLVKLRVEEGKGCCKCIFYNPYCFDCDIMLPALKKICGGCSKNEREDKTNVIFVEVEE' A
#
# COMPACT_ATOMS: atom_id res chain seq x y z
N MET A 1 15.06 11.98 0.55
CA MET A 1 14.42 11.16 1.60
C MET A 1 13.12 10.65 1.01
N ALA A 2 13.00 9.34 0.78
CA ALA A 2 11.76 8.77 0.25
C ALA A 2 10.63 9.01 1.28
N LYS A 3 9.45 9.44 0.83
CA LYS A 3 8.26 9.54 1.69
C LYS A 3 8.05 8.18 2.34
N LYS A 4 7.93 8.14 3.68
CA LYS A 4 7.70 6.89 4.43
C LYS A 4 6.28 6.37 4.26
N GLU A 5 5.32 7.24 3.97
CA GLU A 5 3.91 6.91 3.88
C GLU A 5 3.21 7.82 2.85
N PHE A 6 2.24 7.26 2.14
CA PHE A 6 1.35 7.96 1.22
C PHE A 6 -0.04 8.10 1.85
N LYS A 7 -0.66 9.27 1.71
CA LYS A 7 -2.00 9.55 2.26
C LYS A 7 -3.09 8.96 1.37
N VAL A 8 -4.24 8.68 1.97
CA VAL A 8 -5.45 8.31 1.23
C VAL A 8 -5.76 9.38 0.17
N GLY A 9 -5.97 8.93 -1.07
CA GLY A 9 -6.19 9.77 -2.23
C GLY A 9 -4.93 10.17 -2.99
N GLU A 10 -3.72 9.94 -2.46
CA GLU A 10 -2.48 10.15 -3.22
C GLU A 10 -2.29 9.05 -4.27
N THR A 11 -1.73 9.44 -5.41
CA THR A 11 -1.23 8.53 -6.44
C THR A 11 0.28 8.64 -6.53
N PHE A 12 0.96 7.52 -6.71
CA PHE A 12 2.41 7.48 -6.87
C PHE A 12 2.82 6.40 -7.86
N GLN A 13 4.04 6.53 -8.39
CA GLN A 13 4.62 5.55 -9.29
C GLN A 13 5.41 4.51 -8.49
N CYS A 14 5.09 3.24 -8.69
CA CYS A 14 5.77 2.09 -8.08
C CYS A 14 6.36 1.21 -9.19
N GLY A 15 7.54 1.57 -9.68
CA GLY A 15 8.15 0.91 -10.84
C GLY A 15 7.39 1.21 -12.13
N LEU A 16 6.84 0.18 -12.76
CA LEU A 16 6.07 0.29 -14.01
C LEU A 16 4.58 0.52 -13.80
N VAL A 17 4.09 0.40 -12.56
CA VAL A 17 2.67 0.56 -12.23
C VAL A 17 2.44 1.87 -11.48
N LYS A 18 1.29 2.49 -11.69
CA LYS A 18 0.83 3.65 -10.93
C LYS A 18 -0.19 3.17 -9.90
N LEU A 19 0.03 3.55 -8.66
CA LEU A 19 -0.78 3.11 -7.53
C LEU A 19 -1.51 4.31 -6.94
N ARG A 20 -2.78 4.09 -6.60
CA ARG A 20 -3.57 4.99 -5.75
C ARG A 20 -3.71 4.39 -4.37
N VAL A 21 -3.61 5.24 -3.35
CA VAL A 21 -3.87 4.86 -1.97
C VAL A 21 -5.33 5.09 -1.66
N GLU A 22 -6.02 4.05 -1.18
CA GLU A 22 -7.41 4.13 -0.74
C GLU A 22 -7.55 3.62 0.69
N GLU A 23 -8.57 4.13 1.41
CA GLU A 23 -8.90 3.61 2.74
C GLU A 23 -9.40 2.17 2.62
N GLY A 24 -8.82 1.28 3.42
CA GLY A 24 -9.10 -0.14 3.39
C GLY A 24 -9.64 -0.67 4.72
N LYS A 25 -10.59 -1.61 4.68
CA LYS A 25 -11.01 -2.40 5.85
C LYS A 25 -10.37 -3.80 5.83
N GLY A 26 -9.09 -3.88 5.44
CA GLY A 26 -8.32 -5.12 5.30
C GLY A 26 -7.49 -5.13 4.00
N CYS A 27 -6.92 -6.28 3.64
CA CYS A 27 -6.16 -6.46 2.38
C CYS A 27 -7.06 -6.75 1.16
N CYS A 28 -8.38 -6.83 1.32
CA CYS A 28 -9.30 -7.11 0.21
C CYS A 28 -9.18 -6.04 -0.89
N LYS A 29 -8.86 -6.47 -2.12
CA LYS A 29 -8.60 -5.61 -3.31
C LYS A 29 -7.27 -4.85 -3.31
N CYS A 30 -6.38 -5.11 -2.36
CA CYS A 30 -5.01 -4.58 -2.46
C CYS A 30 -4.26 -5.33 -3.57
N ILE A 31 -3.54 -4.61 -4.43
CA ILE A 31 -2.68 -5.20 -5.48
C ILE A 31 -1.60 -6.13 -4.89
N PHE A 32 -1.19 -5.87 -3.66
CA PHE A 32 -0.20 -6.67 -2.95
C PHE A 32 -0.83 -7.81 -2.13
N TYR A 33 -2.14 -8.03 -2.20
CA TYR A 33 -2.76 -9.14 -1.49
C TYR A 33 -2.42 -10.47 -2.18
N ASN A 34 -1.82 -11.39 -1.41
CA ASN A 34 -1.47 -12.71 -1.89
C ASN A 34 -2.44 -13.75 -1.32
N PRO A 35 -3.33 -14.34 -2.15
CA PRO A 35 -4.35 -15.27 -1.68
C PRO A 35 -3.78 -16.61 -1.21
N TYR A 36 -2.54 -16.96 -1.59
CA TYR A 36 -1.93 -18.24 -1.19
C TYR A 36 -1.45 -18.25 0.25
N CYS A 37 -0.96 -17.11 0.75
CA CYS A 37 -0.48 -16.97 2.13
C CYS A 37 -1.43 -16.17 3.03
N PHE A 38 -2.57 -15.70 2.50
CA PHE A 38 -3.53 -14.84 3.20
C PHE A 38 -2.89 -13.57 3.79
N ASP A 39 -1.81 -13.08 3.18
CA ASP A 39 -1.03 -11.94 3.64
C ASP A 39 -0.84 -10.90 2.53
N CYS A 40 -0.21 -9.76 2.86
CA CYS A 40 0.06 -8.70 1.90
C CYS A 40 1.56 -8.65 1.61
N ASP A 41 1.98 -8.82 0.36
CA ASP A 41 3.39 -8.77 -0.09
C ASP A 41 4.06 -7.43 0.24
N ILE A 42 3.29 -6.40 0.57
CA ILE A 42 3.80 -5.13 1.14
C ILE A 42 4.66 -5.34 2.40
N MET A 43 4.47 -6.45 3.10
CA MET A 43 5.27 -6.86 4.26
C MET A 43 6.72 -7.19 3.88
N LEU A 44 7.01 -7.43 2.60
CA LEU A 44 8.37 -7.61 2.10
C LEU A 44 9.18 -6.31 2.32
N PRO A 45 10.40 -6.40 2.88
CA PRO A 45 11.16 -5.21 3.28
C PRO A 45 11.54 -4.30 2.11
N ALA A 46 11.59 -4.81 0.88
CA ALA A 46 11.80 -4.00 -0.31
C ALA A 46 10.58 -3.13 -0.64
N LEU A 47 9.37 -3.71 -0.65
CA LEU A 47 8.13 -3.00 -0.94
C LEU A 47 7.76 -2.04 0.18
N LYS A 48 7.94 -2.45 1.44
CA LYS A 48 7.71 -1.61 2.62
C LYS A 48 8.55 -0.33 2.62
N LYS A 49 9.78 -0.37 2.07
CA LYS A 49 10.65 0.81 1.92
C LYS A 49 10.16 1.79 0.86
N ILE A 50 9.40 1.31 -0.13
CA ILE A 50 8.92 2.10 -1.26
C ILE A 50 7.53 2.66 -0.96
N CYS A 51 6.60 1.79 -0.55
CA CYS A 51 5.19 2.12 -0.38
C CYS A 51 4.82 2.52 1.06
N GLY A 52 5.64 2.16 2.05
CA GLY A 52 5.30 2.28 3.46
C GLY A 52 4.47 1.11 3.99
N GLY A 53 4.10 1.19 5.27
CA GLY A 53 3.17 0.24 5.90
C GLY A 53 1.73 0.51 5.49
N CYS A 54 0.89 -0.52 5.39
CA CYS A 54 -0.52 -0.39 5.03
C CYS A 54 -1.47 -0.40 6.23
N SER A 55 -0.99 -0.88 7.38
CA SER A 55 -1.79 -1.05 8.60
C SER A 55 -1.79 0.20 9.46
N LYS A 56 -2.94 0.52 10.06
CA LYS A 56 -3.08 1.59 11.06
C LYS A 56 -2.11 1.49 12.24
N ASN A 57 -1.59 0.29 12.51
CA ASN A 57 -0.63 0.04 13.58
C ASN A 57 0.79 0.53 13.23
N GLU A 58 1.07 0.72 11.94
CA GLU A 58 2.37 1.11 11.41
C GLU A 58 2.38 2.56 10.92
N ARG A 59 1.20 3.10 10.63
CA ARG A 59 0.99 4.40 10.03
C ARG A 59 0.73 5.50 11.05
N GLU A 60 1.32 6.67 10.84
CA GLU A 60 1.16 7.82 11.74
C GLU A 60 -0.29 8.34 11.81
N ASP A 61 -1.03 8.25 10.71
CA ASP A 61 -2.42 8.73 10.60
C ASP A 61 -3.46 7.74 11.15
N LYS A 62 -3.03 6.56 11.63
CA LYS A 62 -3.88 5.50 12.19
C LYS A 62 -4.99 5.03 11.22
N THR A 63 -4.78 5.17 9.92
CA THR A 63 -5.71 4.64 8.90
C THR A 63 -5.16 3.37 8.28
N ASN A 64 -6.06 2.43 8.00
CA ASN A 64 -5.73 1.25 7.19
C ASN A 64 -5.89 1.63 5.72
N VAL A 65 -4.93 1.24 4.89
CA VAL A 65 -4.98 1.54 3.45
C VAL A 65 -4.72 0.32 2.59
N ILE A 66 -5.21 0.40 1.37
CA ILE A 66 -4.89 -0.52 0.28
C ILE A 66 -4.26 0.26 -0.87
N PHE A 67 -3.46 -0.46 -1.65
CA PHE A 67 -2.87 0.06 -2.88
C PHE A 67 -3.60 -0.58 -4.05
N VAL A 68 -4.14 0.26 -4.92
CA VAL A 68 -4.87 -0.16 -6.12
C VAL A 68 -4.14 0.38 -7.34
N GLU A 69 -3.97 -0.47 -8.35
CA GLU A 69 -3.46 -0.04 -9.65
C GLU A 69 -4.46 0.91 -10.30
N VAL A 70 -3.95 1.97 -10.90
CA VAL A 70 -4.73 2.89 -11.72
C VAL A 70 -4.10 2.96 -13.10
N GLU A 71 -4.91 2.71 -14.12
CA GLU A 71 -4.55 3.02 -15.50
C GLU A 71 -4.59 4.53 -15.68
N GLU A 72 -3.62 5.08 -16.41
CA GLU A 72 -3.46 6.54 -16.61
C GLU A 72 -4.43 7.09 -17.65
#